data_AF-A0A673FU42-F1
#
_entry.id   AF-A0A673FU42-F1
#
_cell.length_a   1.000
_cell.length_b   1.000
_cell.length_c   1.000
_cell.angle_alpha   90.00
_cell.angle_beta   90.00
_cell.angle_gamma   90.00
#
_symmetry.space_group_name_H-M   'P 1'
#
loop_
_entity.id
_entity.type
_entity.pdbx_description
1 polymer ?
#
loop_
_entity_poly.entity_id
_entity_poly.type
_entity_poly.pdbx_seq_one_letter_code
_entity_poly.pdbx_strand_id
1 'polypeptide(L)'
;MAKDQPNVSDLVALLGSTDLHELEQVKNLLQETLSADKGTMLLNSLVEYFLETSSSQAVDILSSVREPHDKYLLDKMNECMGKQSCRLSTITLLGHIVRKQPPWIHKIARFPLLASLLKCLKVPKIQNQSSVMGL
;
A
#
# COMPACT_ATOMS: atom_id res chain seq x y z
N MET A 1 23.00 27.97 -5.96
CA MET A 1 22.21 27.09 -6.86
C MET A 1 21.78 25.87 -6.06
N ALA A 2 20.60 25.92 -5.45
CA ALA A 2 20.04 24.77 -4.74
C ALA A 2 19.56 23.77 -5.79
N LYS A 3 20.12 22.56 -5.76
CA LYS A 3 19.72 21.45 -6.63
C LYS A 3 18.23 21.19 -6.44
N ASP A 4 17.46 21.48 -7.48
CA ASP A 4 16.09 21.06 -7.68
C ASP A 4 16.09 19.52 -7.81
N GLN A 5 16.17 18.82 -6.69
CA GLN A 5 15.84 17.40 -6.68
C GLN A 5 14.31 17.34 -6.65
N PRO A 6 13.66 16.71 -7.65
CA PRO A 6 12.22 16.54 -7.58
C PRO A 6 11.89 15.81 -6.29
N ASN A 7 11.04 16.43 -5.46
CA ASN A 7 10.62 15.84 -4.21
C ASN A 7 9.94 14.50 -4.51
N VAL A 8 10.15 13.49 -3.67
CA VAL A 8 9.57 12.16 -3.83
C VAL A 8 8.05 12.21 -4.08
N SER A 9 7.36 13.13 -3.41
CA SER A 9 5.93 13.37 -3.58
C SER A 9 5.55 13.92 -4.97
N ASP A 10 6.40 14.76 -5.57
CA ASP A 10 6.21 15.30 -6.91
C ASP A 10 6.33 14.19 -7.96
N LEU A 11 7.36 13.35 -7.84
CA LEU A 11 7.53 12.16 -8.70
C LEU A 11 6.35 11.20 -8.60
N VAL A 12 5.79 10.99 -7.41
CA VAL A 12 4.62 10.13 -7.23
C VAL A 12 3.36 10.76 -7.84
N ALA A 13 3.20 12.09 -7.78
CA ALA A 13 2.07 12.79 -8.41
C ALA A 13 2.07 12.63 -9.94
N LEU A 14 3.25 12.56 -10.57
CA LEU A 14 3.41 12.33 -12.01
C LEU A 14 2.96 10.93 -12.47
N LEU A 15 2.71 9.97 -11.56
CA LEU A 15 2.09 8.69 -11.92
C LEU A 15 0.66 8.81 -12.45
N GLY A 16 0.03 9.99 -12.27
CA GLY A 16 -1.27 10.33 -12.85
C GLY A 16 -1.18 10.89 -14.28
N SER A 17 0.03 11.06 -14.83
CA SER A 17 0.20 11.59 -16.18
C SER A 17 -0.38 10.66 -17.24
N THR A 18 -0.95 11.24 -18.29
CA THR A 18 -1.49 10.51 -19.44
C THR A 18 -0.42 10.28 -20.52
N ASP A 19 0.74 10.92 -20.40
CA ASP A 19 1.86 10.72 -21.30
C ASP A 19 2.62 9.44 -20.94
N LEU A 20 2.62 8.47 -21.87
CA LEU A 20 3.20 7.15 -21.63
C LEU A 20 4.72 7.21 -21.46
N HIS A 21 5.39 8.11 -22.17
CA HIS A 21 6.84 8.24 -22.11
C HIS A 21 7.28 8.89 -20.81
N GLU A 22 6.59 9.95 -20.36
CA GLU A 22 6.79 10.53 -19.03
C GLU A 22 6.55 9.50 -17.93
N LEU A 23 5.45 8.74 -18.03
CA LEU A 23 5.12 7.71 -17.05
C LEU A 23 6.19 6.62 -16.94
N GLU A 24 6.75 6.17 -18.07
CA GLU A 24 7.84 5.19 -18.08
C GLU A 24 9.12 5.75 -17.44
N GLN A 25 9.48 6.99 -17.76
CA GLN A 25 10.62 7.67 -17.15
C GLN A 25 10.45 7.82 -15.63
N VAL A 26 9.27 8.26 -15.19
CA VAL A 26 8.93 8.41 -13.77
C VAL A 26 8.99 7.06 -13.05
N LYS A 27 8.43 5.99 -13.64
CA LYS A 27 8.55 4.64 -13.08
C LYS A 27 9.99 4.19 -12.89
N ASN A 28 10.84 4.39 -13.90
CA ASN A 28 12.25 4.03 -13.81
C ASN A 28 12.95 4.82 -12.69
N LEU A 29 12.68 6.12 -12.58
CA LEU A 29 13.25 6.96 -11.53
C LEU A 29 12.78 6.55 -10.12
N LEU A 30 11.51 6.15 -9.98
CA LEU A 30 10.97 5.64 -8.72
C LEU A 30 11.62 4.30 -8.34
N GLN A 31 11.84 3.40 -9.30
CA GLN A 31 12.53 2.12 -9.05
C GLN A 31 14.00 2.32 -8.63
N GLU A 32 14.70 3.25 -9.27
CA GLU A 32 16.06 3.66 -8.87
C GLU A 32 16.05 4.25 -7.45
N THR A 33 15.06 5.08 -7.13
CA THR A 33 14.89 5.68 -5.79
C THR A 33 14.54 4.65 -4.72
N LEU A 34 13.75 3.61 -5.06
CA LEU A 34 13.48 2.46 -4.19
C LEU A 34 14.73 1.63 -3.94
N SER A 35 15.64 1.56 -4.91
CA SER A 35 16.90 0.83 -4.78
C SER A 35 17.95 1.61 -3.98
N ALA A 36 17.79 2.94 -3.89
CA ALA A 36 18.60 3.83 -3.08
C ALA A 36 18.11 3.91 -1.61
N ASP A 37 18.92 4.53 -0.74
CA ASP A 37 18.66 4.70 0.70
C ASP A 37 17.33 5.43 1.03
N LYS A 38 16.72 6.11 0.06
CA LYS A 38 15.45 6.84 0.19
C LYS A 38 14.20 5.96 -0.01
N GLY A 39 14.34 4.64 -0.15
CA GLY A 39 13.24 3.73 -0.44
C GLY A 39 12.07 3.81 0.55
N THR A 40 12.33 4.03 1.85
CA THR A 40 11.27 4.11 2.88
C THR A 40 10.36 5.33 2.71
N MET A 41 10.91 6.51 2.40
CA MET A 41 10.10 7.73 2.20
C MET A 41 9.25 7.62 0.93
N LEU A 42 9.81 7.00 -0.10
CA LEU A 42 9.11 6.73 -1.34
C LEU A 42 7.98 5.71 -1.17
N LEU A 43 8.21 4.61 -0.46
CA LEU A 43 7.15 3.64 -0.15
C LEU A 43 5.98 4.29 0.60
N ASN A 44 6.27 5.14 1.58
CA ASN A 44 5.23 5.87 2.30
C ASN A 44 4.38 6.71 1.35
N SER A 45 5.04 7.51 0.50
CA SER A 45 4.38 8.39 -0.47
C SER A 45 3.56 7.59 -1.49
N LEU A 46 4.08 6.47 -2.01
CA LEU A 46 3.37 5.60 -2.95
C LEU A 46 2.14 4.93 -2.34
N VAL A 47 2.24 4.48 -1.09
CA VAL A 47 1.09 3.91 -0.37
C VAL A 47 0.03 4.99 -0.15
N GLU A 48 0.41 6.17 0.33
CA GLU A 48 -0.53 7.28 0.55
C GLU A 48 -1.22 7.70 -0.75
N TYR A 49 -0.45 7.86 -1.82
CA TYR A 49 -0.99 8.14 -3.14
C TYR A 49 -1.96 7.06 -3.64
N PHE A 50 -1.68 5.77 -3.42
CA PHE A 50 -2.63 4.71 -3.74
C PHE A 50 -3.91 4.82 -2.90
N LEU A 51 -3.80 5.11 -1.60
CA LEU A 51 -4.97 5.22 -0.73
C LEU A 51 -5.89 6.37 -1.16
N GLU A 52 -5.34 7.43 -1.73
CA GLU A 52 -6.08 8.60 -2.24
C GLU A 52 -6.64 8.37 -3.66
N THR A 53 -5.85 7.78 -4.57
CA THR A 53 -6.18 7.75 -6.01
C THR A 53 -6.58 6.37 -6.54
N SER A 54 -6.30 5.29 -5.80
CA SER A 54 -6.39 3.91 -6.29
C SER A 54 -5.60 3.65 -7.59
N SER A 55 -4.52 4.39 -7.82
CA SER A 55 -3.72 4.31 -9.05
C SER A 55 -3.13 2.90 -9.30
N SER A 56 -3.40 2.36 -10.48
CA SER A 56 -2.84 1.07 -10.93
C SER A 56 -1.32 1.12 -11.13
N GLN A 57 -0.78 2.29 -11.44
CA GLN A 57 0.67 2.49 -11.60
C GLN A 57 1.39 2.36 -10.25
N ALA A 58 0.80 2.92 -9.19
CA ALA A 58 1.32 2.76 -7.84
C ALA A 58 1.31 1.29 -7.39
N VAL A 59 0.23 0.55 -7.70
CA VAL A 59 0.14 -0.90 -7.41
C VAL A 59 1.26 -1.68 -8.10
N ASP A 60 1.55 -1.37 -9.36
CA ASP A 60 2.58 -2.07 -10.15
C ASP A 60 3.97 -1.89 -9.54
N ILE A 61 4.30 -0.66 -9.13
CA ILE A 61 5.56 -0.33 -8.45
C ILE A 61 5.62 -1.00 -7.06
N LEU A 62 4.57 -0.85 -6.24
CA LEU A 62 4.49 -1.44 -4.90
C LEU A 62 4.56 -2.98 -4.92
N SER A 63 4.04 -3.60 -5.97
CA SER A 63 4.12 -5.05 -6.16
C SER A 63 5.50 -5.52 -6.61
N SER A 64 6.33 -4.62 -7.15
CA SER A 64 7.69 -4.90 -7.61
C SER A 64 8.76 -4.69 -6.54
N VAL A 65 8.36 -4.24 -5.34
CA VAL A 65 9.24 -4.04 -4.18
C VAL A 65 9.99 -5.34 -3.88
N ARG A 66 11.27 -5.22 -3.55
CA ARG A 66 12.15 -6.35 -3.20
C ARG A 66 12.68 -6.19 -1.78
N GLU A 67 13.28 -7.25 -1.26
CA GLU A 67 13.99 -7.19 0.01
C GLU A 67 15.17 -6.21 -0.08
N PRO A 68 15.47 -5.42 0.97
CA PRO A 68 14.87 -5.45 2.33
C PRO A 68 13.64 -4.55 2.52
N HIS A 69 13.12 -3.94 1.45
CA HIS A 69 12.08 -2.92 1.51
C HIS A 69 10.67 -3.48 1.77
N ASP A 70 10.49 -4.79 1.63
CA ASP A 70 9.26 -5.52 1.94
C ASP A 70 8.78 -5.26 3.38
N LYS A 71 9.70 -5.23 4.35
CA LYS A 71 9.37 -4.99 5.75
C LYS A 71 8.70 -3.63 5.94
N TYR A 72 9.24 -2.58 5.34
CA TYR A 72 8.71 -1.21 5.47
C TYR A 72 7.33 -1.08 4.81
N LEU A 73 7.13 -1.71 3.65
CA LEU A 73 5.84 -1.75 2.99
C LEU A 73 4.79 -2.45 3.87
N LEU A 74 5.12 -3.63 4.41
CA LEU A 74 4.20 -4.39 5.26
C LEU A 74 3.87 -3.66 6.57
N ASP A 75 4.83 -2.94 7.14
CA ASP A 75 4.64 -2.15 8.36
C ASP A 75 3.69 -0.96 8.10
N LYS A 76 3.95 -0.17 7.05
CA LYS A 76 3.07 0.95 6.65
C LYS A 76 1.65 0.48 6.33
N MET A 77 1.51 -0.65 5.65
CA MET A 77 0.19 -1.25 5.39
C MET A 77 -0.50 -1.68 6.69
N ASN A 78 0.24 -2.23 7.65
CA ASN A 78 -0.33 -2.61 8.93
C ASN A 78 -0.85 -1.40 9.70
N GLU A 79 -0.09 -0.29 9.69
CA GLU A 79 -0.54 0.98 10.26
C GLU A 79 -1.81 1.51 9.57
N CYS A 80 -1.84 1.54 8.23
CA CYS A 80 -3.00 2.02 7.47
C CYS A 80 -4.24 1.14 7.65
N MET A 81 -4.06 -0.18 7.85
CA MET A 81 -5.16 -1.11 8.12
C MET A 81 -5.81 -0.88 9.50
N GLY A 82 -5.04 -0.36 10.46
CA GLY A 82 -5.54 0.07 11.76
C GLY A 82 -6.53 1.24 11.65
N LYS A 83 -6.34 2.13 10.67
CA LYS A 83 -7.18 3.32 10.44
C LYS A 83 -8.45 2.93 9.68
N GLN A 84 -9.63 3.25 10.24
CA GLN A 84 -10.92 2.86 9.63
C GLN A 84 -11.15 3.49 8.25
N SER A 85 -10.66 4.72 8.03
CA SER A 85 -10.79 5.44 6.75
C SER A 85 -10.03 4.78 5.60
N CYS A 86 -8.85 4.21 5.86
CA CYS A 86 -7.97 3.65 4.83
C CYS A 86 -7.96 2.12 4.80
N ARG A 87 -8.69 1.47 5.72
CA ARG A 87 -8.68 0.02 5.90
C ARG A 87 -9.02 -0.74 4.63
N LEU A 88 -10.15 -0.42 3.99
CA LEU A 88 -10.60 -1.10 2.78
C LEU A 88 -9.58 -0.95 1.66
N SER A 89 -9.14 0.28 1.38
CA SER A 89 -8.12 0.55 0.35
C SER A 89 -6.82 -0.21 0.64
N THR A 90 -6.39 -0.28 1.90
CA THR A 90 -5.19 -1.05 2.29
C THR A 90 -5.36 -2.55 2.07
N ILE A 91 -6.52 -3.12 2.39
CA ILE A 91 -6.83 -4.54 2.12
C ILE A 91 -6.84 -4.80 0.61
N THR A 92 -7.41 -3.89 -0.17
CA THR A 92 -7.42 -3.95 -1.63
C THR A 92 -6.00 -3.92 -2.20
N LEU A 93 -5.14 -3.03 -1.72
CA LEU A 93 -3.72 -2.99 -2.09
C LEU A 93 -3.02 -4.32 -1.79
N LEU A 94 -3.22 -4.86 -0.59
CA LEU A 94 -2.67 -6.16 -0.19
C LEU A 94 -3.11 -7.26 -1.14
N GLY A 95 -4.40 -7.32 -1.49
CA GLY A 95 -4.92 -8.28 -2.46
C GLY A 95 -4.32 -8.14 -3.85
N HIS A 96 -3.99 -6.92 -4.30
CA HIS A 96 -3.27 -6.72 -5.55
C HIS A 96 -1.83 -7.24 -5.50
N ILE A 97 -1.09 -6.88 -4.44
CA ILE A 97 0.29 -7.32 -4.24
C ILE A 97 0.37 -8.85 -4.15
N VAL A 98 -0.52 -9.47 -3.38
CA VAL A 98 -0.55 -10.93 -3.21
C VAL A 98 -0.75 -11.64 -4.55
N ARG A 99 -1.63 -11.14 -5.41
CA ARG A 99 -1.87 -11.70 -6.75
C ARG A 99 -0.65 -11.62 -7.67
N LYS A 100 0.23 -10.65 -7.46
CA LYS A 100 1.47 -10.49 -8.24
C LYS A 100 2.61 -11.41 -7.77
N GLN A 101 2.43 -12.11 -6.65
CA GLN A 101 3.38 -13.10 -6.10
C GLN A 101 4.83 -12.57 -5.97
N PRO A 102 5.05 -11.47 -5.22
CA PRO A 102 6.41 -11.02 -4.93
C PRO A 102 7.22 -12.12 -4.23
N PRO A 103 8.55 -12.14 -4.36
CA PRO A 103 9.41 -13.20 -3.81
C PRO A 103 9.28 -13.37 -2.28
N TRP A 104 8.98 -12.28 -1.57
CA TRP A 104 8.80 -12.24 -0.12
C TRP A 104 7.35 -12.51 0.34
N ILE A 105 6.44 -12.92 -0.55
CA ILE A 105 5.01 -13.13 -0.23
C ILE A 105 4.79 -14.02 1.00
N HIS A 106 5.63 -15.04 1.15
CA HIS A 106 5.58 -16.00 2.26
C HIS A 106 5.79 -15.34 3.63
N LYS A 107 6.40 -14.15 3.69
CA LYS A 107 6.60 -13.40 4.93
C LYS A 107 5.31 -12.78 5.46
N ILE A 108 4.32 -12.48 4.60
CA ILE A 108 3.04 -11.86 5.03
C ILE A 108 2.39 -12.65 6.17
N ALA A 109 2.44 -13.99 6.09
CA ALA A 109 1.87 -14.87 7.11
C ALA A 109 2.50 -14.72 8.50
N ARG A 110 3.73 -14.22 8.57
CA ARG A 110 4.50 -14.02 9.81
C ARG A 110 4.44 -12.58 10.32
N PHE A 111 3.91 -11.65 9.54
CA PHE A 111 3.82 -10.24 9.90
C PHE A 111 2.51 -9.94 10.67
N PRO A 112 2.52 -8.92 11.55
CA PRO A 112 1.32 -8.49 12.28
C PRO A 112 0.18 -8.04 11.35
N LEU A 113 0.51 -7.69 10.10
CA LEU A 113 -0.44 -7.38 9.04
C LEU A 113 -1.50 -8.48 8.85
N LEU A 114 -1.13 -9.76 8.90
CA LEU A 114 -2.10 -10.85 8.77
C LEU A 114 -3.09 -10.85 9.94
N ALA A 115 -2.61 -10.62 11.16
CA ALA A 115 -3.48 -10.54 12.33
C ALA A 115 -4.45 -9.36 12.23
N SER A 116 -3.99 -8.21 11.73
CA SER A 116 -4.84 -7.05 11.43
C SER A 116 -5.90 -7.36 10.37
N LEU A 117 -5.51 -8.07 9.30
CA LEU A 117 -6.43 -8.51 8.25
C LEU A 117 -7.52 -9.43 8.82
N LEU A 118 -7.14 -10.45 9.60
CA LEU A 118 -8.08 -11.38 10.23
C LEU A 118 -9.05 -10.67 11.18
N LYS A 119 -8.59 -9.65 11.91
CA LYS A 119 -9.46 -8.80 12.74
C LYS A 119 -10.47 -8.03 11.89
N CYS A 120 -10.08 -7.55 10.71
CA CYS A 120 -10.99 -6.84 9.79
C CYS A 120 -12.06 -7.76 9.20
N LEU A 121 -11.75 -9.05 9.02
CA LEU A 121 -12.69 -10.05 8.49
C LEU A 121 -13.66 -10.62 9.53
N LYS A 122 -13.40 -10.42 10.82
CA LYS A 122 -14.35 -10.82 11.86
C LYS A 122 -15.61 -9.96 11.72
N VAL A 123 -16.65 -10.56 11.15
CA VAL A 123 -18.00 -10.01 11.16
C VAL A 123 -18.38 -9.80 12.63
N PRO A 124 -18.86 -8.61 13.04
CA PRO A 124 -19.45 -8.47 14.36
C PRO A 124 -20.56 -9.51 14.45
N LYS A 125 -20.52 -10.35 15.49
CA LYS A 125 -21.63 -11.27 15.77
C LYS A 125 -22.88 -10.41 15.82
N ILE A 126 -23.81 -10.66 14.91
CA ILE A 126 -25.15 -10.09 14.97
C ILE A 126 -25.75 -10.67 16.25
N GLN A 127 -25.62 -9.92 17.35
CA GLN A 127 -26.30 -10.24 18.59
C GLN A 127 -27.78 -10.00 18.30
N ASN A 128 -28.47 -11.06 17.86
CA ASN A 128 -29.90 -11.05 17.63
C ASN A 128 -30.57 -10.77 18.98
N GLN A 129 -30.90 -9.49 19.24
CA GLN A 129 -31.73 -9.10 20.36
C GLN A 129 -33.17 -9.50 20.04
N SER A 130 -33.46 -10.79 20.17
CA SER A 130 -34.81 -11.27 20.36
C SER A 130 -35.21 -10.98 21.81
N SER A 131 -35.41 -9.69 22.13
CA SER A 131 -36.22 -9.33 23.29
C SER A 131 -37.65 -9.67 22.93
N VAL A 132 -38.05 -10.85 23.39
CA VAL A 132 -39.43 -11.30 23.51
C VAL A 132 -40.30 -10.16 24.03
N MET A 133 -41.24 -9.71 23.19
CA MET A 133 -42.46 -9.04 23.66
C MET A 133 -43.20 -10.06 24.53
N GLY A 134 -42.98 -10.01 25.83
CA GLY A 134 -43.86 -10.64 26.81
C GLY A 134 -45.11 -9.77 26.94
N LEU A 135 -46.18 -10.17 26.25
CA LEU A 135 -47.57 -9.88 26.60
C LEU A 135 -48.12 -11.09 27.35
#